data_AF-A0A7L2S1W5-F1
#
_entry.id   AF-A0A7L2S1W5-F1
#
_cell.length_a   1.000
_cell.length_b   1.000
_cell.length_c   1.000
_cell.angle_alpha   90.00
_cell.angle_beta   90.00
_cell.angle_gamma   90.00
#
_symmetry.space_group_name_H-M   'P 1'
#
loop_
_entity.id
_entity.type
_entity.pdbx_description
1 polymer ?
#
loop_
_entity_poly.entity_id
_entity_poly.type
_entity_poly.pdbx_seq_one_letter_code
_entity_poly.pdbx_strand_id
1 'polypeptide(L)'
;MEETYLLNVEGVKKKILHGGRGELPKLQDGSKITFHFQTLKDDFERTVIDDSRDAGIPMEIIVGKMFKLEIWETLLSSMRIGEVAEFWCDTIHTGMYALVSRGMRRIAEGRDPLEGQKHRCGMGNMFDYHSTGYDDLDELQRTPQPLIFIMELFRVEEPSAYKRDTWAMSKEEKLAAVPVLHSEGNRLVLRRDFKQAAAKYQEAVICLRNLQAKEKPWEDGWLKLESLVTPLVLNYCQCQLELGEYYEVLEHTTELLQKHN
;
A
#
# COMPACT_ATOMS: atom_id res chain seq x y z
N MET A 1 24.57 -27.69 11.11
CA MET A 1 25.24 -26.50 11.67
C MET A 1 24.42 -25.33 11.17
N GLU A 2 23.57 -24.76 12.04
CA GLU A 2 22.66 -23.68 11.64
C GLU A 2 23.42 -22.36 11.70
N GLU A 3 23.70 -21.77 10.55
CA GLU A 3 24.34 -20.46 10.49
C GLU A 3 23.30 -19.41 10.87
N THR A 4 23.33 -18.94 12.12
CA THR A 4 22.63 -17.72 12.53
C THR A 4 23.41 -16.53 11.99
N TYR A 5 22.80 -15.78 11.08
CA TYR A 5 23.36 -14.55 10.55
C TYR A 5 22.95 -13.39 11.46
N LEU A 6 23.95 -12.66 11.96
CA LEU A 6 23.71 -11.34 12.51
C LEU A 6 23.48 -10.41 11.31
N LEU A 7 22.22 -10.04 11.10
CA LEU A 7 21.97 -8.77 10.42
C LEU A 7 22.64 -7.71 11.29
N ASN A 8 23.36 -6.76 10.71
CA ASN A 8 23.95 -5.64 11.45
C ASN A 8 22.85 -4.66 11.94
N VAL A 9 21.83 -5.21 12.57
CA VAL A 9 20.60 -4.59 13.05
C VAL A 9 20.45 -5.07 14.50
N GLU A 10 20.49 -4.13 15.42
CA GLU A 10 20.32 -4.40 16.84
C GLU A 10 19.00 -5.15 17.10
N GLY A 11 19.01 -6.16 17.97
CA GLY A 11 17.79 -6.89 18.34
C GLY A 11 17.22 -7.79 17.24
N VAL A 12 17.99 -8.17 16.21
CA VAL A 12 17.53 -9.08 15.15
C VAL A 12 18.50 -10.23 14.95
N LYS A 13 17.96 -11.45 14.85
CA LYS A 13 18.72 -12.66 14.51
C LYS A 13 18.06 -13.35 13.33
N LYS A 14 18.82 -13.64 12.28
CA LYS A 14 18.33 -14.33 11.08
C LYS A 14 18.83 -15.78 11.04
N LYS A 15 17.97 -16.69 10.63
CA LYS A 15 18.29 -18.08 10.32
C LYS A 15 17.65 -18.44 8.99
N ILE A 16 18.46 -18.90 8.03
CA ILE A 16 17.94 -19.35 6.73
C ILE A 16 17.41 -20.78 6.88
N LEU A 17 16.14 -20.99 6.59
CA LEU A 17 15.49 -22.31 6.59
C LEU A 17 15.55 -22.97 5.21
N HIS A 18 15.41 -22.17 4.16
CA HIS A 18 15.57 -22.59 2.77
C HIS A 18 16.32 -21.52 1.98
N GLY A 19 17.39 -21.90 1.28
CA GLY A 19 18.18 -20.96 0.49
C GLY A 19 17.42 -20.46 -0.74
N GLY A 20 17.46 -19.16 -0.99
CA GLY A 20 16.92 -18.58 -2.22
C GLY A 20 17.88 -18.72 -3.42
N ARG A 21 17.46 -18.16 -4.55
CA ARG A 21 18.16 -18.23 -5.84
C ARG A 21 18.65 -16.85 -6.28
N GLY A 22 19.68 -16.85 -7.13
CA GLY A 22 20.23 -15.62 -7.69
C GLY A 22 20.97 -14.77 -6.66
N GLU A 23 21.22 -13.51 -7.01
CA GLU A 23 21.80 -12.52 -6.12
C GLU A 23 20.74 -11.89 -5.20
N LEU A 24 21.19 -11.14 -4.19
CA LEU A 24 20.28 -10.34 -3.38
C LEU A 24 19.59 -9.28 -4.25
N PRO A 25 18.25 -9.16 -4.20
CA PRO A 25 17.53 -8.19 -5.00
C PRO A 25 17.90 -6.77 -4.58
N LYS A 26 18.13 -5.89 -5.57
CA LYS A 26 18.32 -4.46 -5.32
C LYS A 26 16.95 -3.83 -5.10
N LEU A 27 16.57 -3.66 -3.84
CA LEU A 27 15.36 -2.94 -3.46
C LEU A 27 15.60 -1.44 -3.61
N GLN A 28 14.87 -0.80 -4.53
CA GLN A 28 14.86 0.64 -4.70
C GLN A 28 13.56 1.21 -4.13
N ASP A 29 13.53 2.52 -3.86
CA ASP A 29 12.30 3.18 -3.43
C ASP A 29 11.17 2.87 -4.42
N GLY A 30 10.05 2.39 -3.90
CA GLY A 30 8.93 1.95 -4.70
C GLY A 30 8.98 0.55 -5.28
N SER A 31 10.01 -0.26 -5.02
CA SER A 31 9.97 -1.68 -5.34
C SER A 31 8.80 -2.35 -4.63
N LYS A 32 8.05 -3.21 -5.34
CA LYS A 32 7.00 -4.04 -4.76
C LYS A 32 7.58 -5.38 -4.38
N ILE A 33 7.38 -5.78 -3.13
CA ILE A 33 7.82 -7.06 -2.58
C ILE A 33 6.59 -7.90 -2.30
N THR A 34 6.56 -9.13 -2.80
CA THR A 34 5.51 -10.12 -2.55
C THR A 34 6.10 -11.30 -1.79
N PHE A 35 5.53 -11.62 -0.63
CA PHE A 35 6.06 -12.63 0.27
C PHE A 35 4.94 -13.29 1.08
N HIS A 36 5.19 -14.50 1.59
CA HIS A 36 4.40 -15.08 2.66
C HIS A 36 5.12 -14.88 3.98
N PHE A 37 4.36 -14.72 5.05
CA PHE A 37 4.90 -14.70 6.40
C PHE A 37 4.05 -15.56 7.33
N GLN A 38 4.68 -15.98 8.41
CA GLN A 38 4.07 -16.51 9.62
C GLN A 38 4.72 -15.80 10.82
N THR A 39 3.90 -15.32 11.74
CA THR A 39 4.37 -14.65 12.96
C THR A 39 4.07 -15.51 14.17
N LEU A 40 5.07 -15.72 15.02
CA LEU A 40 4.99 -16.56 16.21
C LEU A 40 5.41 -15.76 17.45
N LYS A 41 4.85 -16.11 18.61
CA LYS A 41 5.39 -15.71 19.92
C LYS A 41 6.75 -16.40 20.15
N ASP A 42 7.64 -15.74 20.88
CA ASP A 42 8.89 -16.35 21.39
C ASP A 42 8.64 -17.13 22.69
N ASP A 43 7.64 -18.01 22.68
CA ASP A 43 7.34 -18.93 23.77
C ASP A 43 7.81 -20.35 23.41
N PHE A 44 7.74 -21.27 24.38
CA PHE A 44 8.19 -22.64 24.18
C PHE A 44 7.41 -23.36 23.07
N GLU A 45 6.11 -23.09 22.95
CA GLU A 45 5.21 -23.70 21.97
C GLU A 45 5.30 -23.05 20.58
N ARG A 46 6.00 -21.90 20.47
CA ARG A 46 6.02 -21.04 19.28
C ARG A 46 4.61 -20.74 18.77
N THR A 47 3.77 -20.20 19.64
CA THR A 47 2.35 -19.93 19.37
C THR A 47 2.19 -19.05 18.13
N VAL A 48 1.44 -19.54 17.12
CA VAL A 48 1.16 -18.79 15.89
C VAL A 48 0.18 -17.64 16.17
N ILE A 49 0.53 -16.44 15.73
CA ILE A 49 -0.32 -15.25 15.79
C ILE A 49 -0.99 -15.02 14.43
N ASP A 50 -0.23 -15.04 13.34
CA ASP A 50 -0.75 -14.82 11.99
C ASP A 50 -0.01 -15.70 10.99
N ASP A 51 -0.73 -16.20 9.99
CA ASP A 51 -0.17 -16.87 8.82
C ASP A 51 -0.86 -16.39 7.54
N SER A 52 -0.08 -15.79 6.65
CA SER A 52 -0.59 -15.32 5.35
C SER A 52 -1.12 -16.44 4.45
N ARG A 53 -0.70 -17.70 4.67
CA ARG A 53 -1.19 -18.85 3.89
C ARG A 53 -2.59 -19.25 4.29
N ASP A 54 -2.94 -19.11 5.57
CA ASP A 54 -4.31 -19.38 6.06
C ASP A 54 -5.30 -18.36 5.50
N ALA A 55 -4.86 -17.11 5.31
CA ALA A 55 -5.63 -16.07 4.64
C ALA A 55 -5.75 -16.27 3.11
N GLY A 56 -4.94 -17.15 2.52
CA GLY A 56 -4.92 -17.43 1.08
C GLY A 56 -4.39 -16.29 0.20
N ILE A 57 -3.84 -15.23 0.79
CA ILE A 57 -3.39 -14.03 0.07
C ILE A 57 -1.96 -13.70 0.52
N PRO A 58 -0.96 -13.63 -0.40
CA PRO A 58 0.38 -13.22 -0.06
C PRO A 58 0.41 -11.74 0.36
N MET A 59 1.37 -11.39 1.21
CA MET A 59 1.57 -10.01 1.62
C MET A 59 2.32 -9.24 0.54
N GLU A 60 1.94 -7.97 0.37
CA GLU A 60 2.60 -7.03 -0.53
C GLU A 60 3.04 -5.77 0.22
N ILE A 61 4.31 -5.39 0.08
CA ILE A 61 4.86 -4.14 0.63
C ILE A 61 5.54 -3.36 -0.47
N ILE A 62 5.35 -2.03 -0.44
CA ILE A 62 6.06 -1.09 -1.30
C ILE A 62 7.18 -0.43 -0.49
N VAL A 63 8.42 -0.66 -0.91
CA VAL A 63 9.63 -0.12 -0.27
C VAL A 63 9.55 1.41 -0.21
N GLY A 64 9.93 1.97 0.94
CA GLY A 64 10.01 3.43 1.15
C GLY A 64 8.66 4.13 1.39
N LYS A 65 7.56 3.39 1.46
CA LYS A 65 6.24 3.94 1.84
C LYS A 65 5.96 3.92 3.35
N MET A 66 7.01 3.77 4.17
CA MET A 66 6.95 3.74 5.64
C MET A 66 5.87 2.79 6.15
N PHE A 67 6.01 1.50 5.82
CA PHE A 67 5.14 0.49 6.41
C PHE A 67 5.23 0.57 7.94
N LYS A 68 4.09 0.50 8.65
CA LYS A 68 4.03 0.69 10.11
C LYS A 68 4.91 -0.27 10.91
N LEU A 69 5.38 -1.37 10.29
CA LEU A 69 6.36 -2.29 10.82
C LEU A 69 7.65 -2.21 9.99
N GLU A 70 8.40 -1.14 10.21
CA GLU A 70 9.58 -0.75 9.39
C GLU A 70 10.63 -1.86 9.30
N ILE A 71 10.76 -2.67 10.36
CA ILE A 71 11.76 -3.72 10.40
C ILE A 71 11.60 -4.74 9.25
N TRP A 72 10.37 -5.00 8.79
CA TRP A 72 10.10 -5.98 7.73
C TRP A 72 10.78 -5.62 6.40
N GLU A 73 10.87 -4.33 6.04
CA GLU A 73 11.62 -3.93 4.84
C GLU A 73 13.10 -4.34 4.96
N THR A 74 13.68 -4.18 6.14
CA THR A 74 15.06 -4.60 6.45
C THR A 74 15.22 -6.11 6.39
N LEU A 75 14.30 -6.87 6.98
CA LEU A 75 14.34 -8.34 6.94
C LEU A 75 14.28 -8.86 5.49
N LEU A 76 13.31 -8.37 4.72
CA LEU A 76 13.08 -8.77 3.33
C LEU A 76 14.26 -8.36 2.42
N SER A 77 14.89 -7.21 2.66
CA SER A 77 16.09 -6.78 1.93
C SER A 77 17.28 -7.73 2.06
N SER A 78 17.31 -8.51 3.13
CA SER A 78 18.37 -9.48 3.39
C SER A 78 18.17 -10.82 2.67
N MET A 79 17.02 -11.03 2.02
CA MET A 79 16.60 -12.32 1.48
C MET A 79 16.79 -12.39 -0.03
N ARG A 80 17.16 -13.57 -0.52
CA ARG A 80 17.12 -13.90 -1.95
C ARG A 80 15.72 -14.32 -2.39
N ILE A 81 15.43 -14.22 -3.69
CA ILE A 81 14.16 -14.71 -4.23
C ILE A 81 14.05 -16.23 -4.01
N GLY A 82 12.91 -16.66 -3.46
CA GLY A 82 12.63 -18.04 -3.05
C GLY A 82 13.26 -18.45 -1.71
N GLU A 83 13.91 -17.53 -0.99
CA GLU A 83 14.45 -17.81 0.34
C GLU A 83 13.33 -17.93 1.37
N VAL A 84 13.46 -18.89 2.28
CA VAL A 84 12.67 -18.96 3.51
C VAL A 84 13.59 -18.71 4.69
N ALA A 85 13.30 -17.70 5.49
CA ALA A 85 14.12 -17.33 6.64
C ALA A 85 13.27 -17.08 7.89
N GLU A 86 13.80 -17.51 9.03
CA GLU A 86 13.30 -17.22 10.37
C GLU A 86 14.06 -16.01 10.92
N PHE A 87 13.32 -15.02 11.41
CA PHE A 87 13.86 -13.84 12.04
C PHE A 87 13.31 -13.74 13.45
N TRP A 88 14.18 -13.82 14.44
CA TRP A 88 13.84 -13.41 15.79
C TRP A 88 14.06 -11.91 15.92
N CYS A 89 13.04 -11.19 16.36
CA CYS A 89 13.05 -9.75 16.53
C CYS A 89 12.69 -9.38 17.97
N ASP A 90 13.57 -8.61 18.61
CA ASP A 90 13.37 -8.10 19.96
C ASP A 90 12.18 -7.13 20.04
N THR A 91 11.65 -6.94 21.25
CA THR A 91 10.59 -5.99 21.59
C THR A 91 10.74 -4.59 21.02
N ILE A 92 11.98 -4.10 20.84
CA ILE A 92 12.24 -2.79 20.22
C ILE A 92 11.65 -2.66 18.80
N HIS A 93 11.45 -3.78 18.09
CA HIS A 93 10.94 -3.82 16.72
C HIS A 93 9.47 -4.24 16.61
N THR A 94 8.92 -4.89 17.65
CA THR A 94 7.63 -5.60 17.57
C THR A 94 6.46 -4.80 18.15
N GLY A 95 6.71 -3.66 18.80
CA GLY A 95 5.68 -2.88 19.51
C GLY A 95 4.48 -2.45 18.65
N MET A 96 4.67 -2.29 17.34
CA MET A 96 3.58 -1.92 16.41
C MET A 96 2.87 -3.13 15.79
N TYR A 97 3.35 -4.35 16.03
CA TYR A 97 2.86 -5.56 15.35
C TYR A 97 1.36 -5.76 15.53
N ALA A 98 0.83 -5.61 16.75
CA ALA A 98 -0.59 -5.80 17.01
C ALA A 98 -1.48 -4.84 16.19
N LEU A 99 -1.05 -3.59 15.99
CA LEU A 99 -1.79 -2.64 15.16
C LEU A 99 -1.75 -3.02 13.67
N VAL A 100 -0.60 -3.50 13.21
CA VAL A 100 -0.43 -3.97 11.83
C VAL A 100 -1.26 -5.23 11.59
N SER A 101 -1.15 -6.23 12.46
CA SER A 101 -1.92 -7.48 12.40
C SER A 101 -3.43 -7.24 12.35
N ARG A 102 -3.96 -6.33 13.19
CA ARG A 102 -5.37 -5.93 13.10
C ARG A 102 -5.77 -5.45 11.70
N GLY A 103 -4.91 -4.66 11.05
CA GLY A 103 -5.12 -4.20 9.68
C GLY A 103 -5.05 -5.35 8.66
N MET A 104 -4.07 -6.23 8.80
CA MET A 104 -3.88 -7.40 7.94
C MET A 104 -5.10 -8.34 7.98
N ARG A 105 -5.60 -8.67 9.18
CA ARG A 105 -6.77 -9.54 9.36
C ARG A 105 -8.02 -8.95 8.70
N ARG A 106 -8.24 -7.64 8.83
CA ARG A 106 -9.37 -6.96 8.19
C ARG A 106 -9.28 -6.96 6.66
N ILE A 107 -8.09 -6.77 6.12
CA ILE A 107 -7.87 -6.87 4.66
C ILE A 107 -8.20 -8.29 4.19
N ALA A 108 -7.78 -9.32 4.94
CA ALA A 108 -8.12 -10.71 4.62
C ALA A 108 -9.64 -10.98 4.67
N GLU A 109 -10.39 -10.27 5.51
CA GLU A 109 -11.86 -10.29 5.55
C GLU A 109 -12.53 -9.42 4.45
N GLY A 110 -11.74 -8.74 3.60
CA GLY A 110 -12.26 -7.82 2.57
C GLY A 110 -12.80 -6.50 3.14
N ARG A 111 -12.41 -6.13 4.36
CA ARG A 111 -12.81 -4.88 5.04
C ARG A 111 -11.72 -3.83 4.91
N ASP A 112 -12.09 -2.56 5.11
CA ASP A 112 -11.12 -1.48 5.11
C ASP A 112 -10.20 -1.58 6.37
N PRO A 113 -8.87 -1.64 6.21
CA PRO A 113 -7.92 -1.72 7.33
C PRO A 113 -7.98 -0.53 8.30
N LEU A 114 -8.52 0.61 7.85
CA LEU A 114 -8.72 1.83 8.63
C LEU A 114 -10.15 1.97 9.16
N GLU A 115 -11.04 1.04 8.84
CA GLU A 115 -12.42 1.09 9.30
C GLU A 115 -12.47 1.11 10.84
N GLY A 116 -13.13 2.11 11.43
CA GLY A 116 -13.14 2.30 12.88
C GLY A 116 -11.89 2.96 13.49
N GLN A 117 -10.82 3.21 12.72
CA GLN A 117 -9.79 4.19 13.11
C GLN A 117 -10.37 5.60 12.93
N LYS A 118 -11.09 6.09 13.95
CA LYS A 118 -11.54 7.49 13.96
C LYS A 118 -10.33 8.39 14.08
N HIS A 119 -10.00 9.11 13.01
CA HIS A 119 -9.05 10.23 13.04
C HIS A 119 -9.58 11.32 13.97
N ARG A 120 -9.18 11.30 15.25
CA ARG A 120 -9.37 12.43 16.17
C ARG A 120 -8.00 13.07 16.41
N CYS A 121 -7.75 14.21 15.77
CA CYS A 121 -6.63 15.08 16.11
C CYS A 121 -6.81 15.58 17.55
N GLY A 122 -5.97 15.14 18.48
CA GLY A 122 -5.91 15.61 19.87
C GLY A 122 -5.65 14.49 20.89
N MET A 123 -5.50 14.86 22.16
CA MET A 123 -5.37 13.98 23.35
C MET A 123 -6.50 12.94 23.54
N GLY A 124 -7.48 12.85 22.62
CA GLY A 124 -8.55 11.86 22.62
C GLY A 124 -8.14 10.44 22.23
N ASN A 125 -6.87 10.21 21.85
CA ASN A 125 -6.33 8.89 21.53
C ASN A 125 -6.20 7.94 22.73
N MET A 126 -6.47 8.38 23.96
CA MET A 126 -6.22 7.56 25.15
C MET A 126 -7.35 6.56 25.48
N PHE A 127 -8.53 6.69 24.86
CA PHE A 127 -9.73 5.93 25.25
C PHE A 127 -10.22 4.87 24.25
N ASP A 128 -9.77 4.86 22.99
CA ASP A 128 -10.20 3.89 21.96
C ASP A 128 -9.26 2.68 21.80
N TYR A 129 -8.25 2.52 22.66
CA TYR A 129 -7.23 1.44 22.61
C TYR A 129 -7.42 0.37 23.69
N HIS A 130 -8.63 0.14 24.22
CA HIS A 130 -8.81 -0.95 25.18
C HIS A 130 -8.88 -2.32 24.51
N SER A 131 -9.24 -2.38 23.23
CA SER A 131 -9.29 -3.62 22.47
C SER A 131 -9.14 -3.38 20.96
N THR A 132 -8.38 -4.25 20.31
CA THR A 132 -8.23 -4.41 18.87
C THR A 132 -9.40 -5.18 18.26
N GLY A 133 -10.24 -5.80 19.09
CA GLY A 133 -11.24 -6.80 18.70
C GLY A 133 -10.71 -8.23 18.63
N TYR A 134 -9.43 -8.44 18.97
CA TYR A 134 -8.76 -9.73 18.96
C TYR A 134 -8.00 -9.92 20.27
N ASP A 135 -8.40 -10.91 21.07
CA ASP A 135 -7.86 -11.14 22.42
C ASP A 135 -6.33 -11.36 22.43
N ASP A 136 -5.82 -12.04 21.42
CA ASP A 136 -4.39 -12.33 21.25
C ASP A 136 -3.57 -11.07 20.92
N LEU A 137 -4.11 -10.16 20.10
CA LEU A 137 -3.46 -8.89 19.81
C LEU A 137 -3.56 -7.91 21.00
N ASP A 138 -4.63 -7.98 21.77
CA ASP A 138 -4.81 -7.19 23.00
C ASP A 138 -3.83 -7.60 24.09
N GLU A 139 -3.60 -8.91 24.23
CA GLU A 139 -2.55 -9.46 25.08
C GLU A 139 -1.18 -8.96 24.63
N LEU A 140 -0.89 -9.02 23.31
CA LEU A 140 0.37 -8.57 22.76
C LEU A 140 0.62 -7.06 22.95
N GLN A 141 -0.43 -6.23 22.89
CA GLN A 141 -0.32 -4.80 23.21
C GLN A 141 -0.03 -4.55 24.69
N ARG A 142 -0.65 -5.33 25.57
CA ARG A 142 -0.49 -5.20 27.02
C ARG A 142 0.87 -5.70 27.49
N THR A 143 1.39 -6.72 26.83
CA THR A 143 2.67 -7.35 27.16
C THR A 143 3.51 -7.47 25.89
N PRO A 144 4.18 -6.38 25.48
CA PRO A 144 5.12 -6.42 24.37
C PRO A 144 6.19 -7.48 24.61
N GLN A 145 6.43 -8.30 23.59
CA GLN A 145 7.39 -9.41 23.65
C GLN A 145 8.13 -9.55 22.31
N PRO A 146 9.29 -10.23 22.30
CA PRO A 146 9.95 -10.60 21.05
C PRO A 146 9.03 -11.48 20.20
N LEU A 147 9.16 -11.36 18.88
CA LEU A 147 8.40 -12.14 17.91
C LEU A 147 9.34 -12.85 16.95
N ILE A 148 8.87 -13.97 16.42
CA ILE A 148 9.56 -14.72 15.38
C ILE A 148 8.77 -14.55 14.08
N PHE A 149 9.42 -14.03 13.05
CA PHE A 149 8.87 -13.92 11.69
C PHE A 149 9.49 -14.98 10.80
N ILE A 150 8.70 -15.92 10.29
CA ILE A 150 9.12 -16.83 9.23
C ILE A 150 8.61 -16.27 7.91
N MET A 151 9.50 -15.86 7.03
CA MET A 151 9.16 -15.19 5.78
C MET A 151 9.65 -15.99 4.58
N GLU A 152 8.84 -16.05 3.52
CA GLU A 152 9.19 -16.61 2.21
C GLU A 152 9.07 -15.52 1.15
N LEU A 153 10.20 -15.13 0.55
CA LEU A 153 10.24 -14.07 -0.46
C LEU A 153 9.93 -14.64 -1.85
N PHE A 154 8.78 -14.33 -2.46
CA PHE A 154 8.40 -14.86 -3.77
C PHE A 154 8.87 -14.01 -4.94
N ARG A 155 8.64 -12.70 -4.85
CA ARG A 155 8.76 -11.81 -5.99
C ARG A 155 9.17 -10.42 -5.54
N VAL A 156 10.06 -9.82 -6.31
CA VAL A 156 10.38 -8.40 -6.23
C VAL A 156 10.16 -7.80 -7.61
N GLU A 157 9.39 -6.73 -7.68
CA GLU A 157 9.08 -6.01 -8.90
C GLU A 157 9.64 -4.59 -8.81
N GLU A 158 10.26 -4.15 -9.90
CA GLU A 158 10.71 -2.77 -10.02
C GLU A 158 9.51 -1.80 -10.03
N PRO A 159 9.68 -0.55 -9.57
CA PRO A 159 8.61 0.45 -9.57
C PRO A 159 7.89 0.63 -10.92
N SER A 160 8.60 0.38 -12.03
CA SER A 160 8.10 0.47 -13.40
C SER A 160 7.37 -0.79 -13.88
N ALA A 161 7.54 -1.92 -13.20
CA ALA A 161 7.09 -3.23 -13.63
C ALA A 161 5.67 -3.59 -13.15
N TYR A 162 5.12 -2.83 -12.20
CA TYR A 162 3.75 -3.00 -11.72
C TYR A 162 2.96 -1.70 -11.81
N LYS A 163 1.65 -1.82 -12.05
CA LYS A 163 0.74 -0.68 -11.99
C LYS A 163 0.60 -0.29 -10.51
N ARG A 164 1.25 0.81 -10.11
CA ARG A 164 1.11 1.36 -8.77
C ARG A 164 -0.32 1.83 -8.56
N ASP A 165 -0.95 1.34 -7.51
CA ASP A 165 -2.24 1.88 -7.10
C ASP A 165 -2.08 3.37 -6.75
N THR A 166 -3.04 4.17 -7.19
CA THR A 166 -2.97 5.64 -7.08
C THR A 166 -2.86 6.13 -5.63
N TRP A 167 -3.23 5.31 -4.64
CA TRP A 167 -3.08 5.62 -3.21
C TRP A 167 -1.61 5.59 -2.75
N ALA A 168 -0.78 4.73 -3.33
CA ALA A 168 0.62 4.53 -2.91
C ALA A 168 1.59 5.55 -3.52
N MET A 169 1.18 6.39 -4.47
CA MET A 169 2.06 7.36 -5.13
C MET A 169 2.28 8.64 -4.29
N SER A 170 3.51 9.19 -4.31
CA SER A 170 3.87 10.48 -3.72
C SER A 170 3.24 11.66 -4.47
N LYS A 171 3.39 12.89 -3.96
CA LYS A 171 2.87 14.10 -4.63
C LYS A 171 3.54 14.31 -5.99
N GLU A 172 4.85 14.17 -6.04
CA GLU A 172 5.69 14.35 -7.22
C GLU A 172 5.40 13.25 -8.25
N GLU A 173 5.26 12.00 -7.79
CA GLU A 173 4.92 10.86 -8.65
C GLU A 173 3.54 11.03 -9.29
N LYS A 174 2.54 11.49 -8.53
CA LYS A 174 1.19 11.76 -9.04
C LYS A 174 1.20 12.83 -10.12
N LEU A 175 1.92 13.93 -9.88
CA LEU A 175 2.04 15.02 -10.85
C LEU A 175 2.80 14.59 -12.12
N ALA A 176 3.85 13.78 -11.98
CA ALA A 176 4.62 13.27 -13.12
C ALA A 176 3.83 12.27 -13.98
N ALA A 177 2.93 11.49 -13.38
CA ALA A 177 2.11 10.51 -14.09
C ALA A 177 0.99 11.15 -14.94
N VAL A 178 0.45 12.30 -14.53
CA VAL A 178 -0.70 12.94 -15.19
C VAL A 178 -0.44 13.23 -16.69
N PRO A 179 0.66 13.89 -17.10
CA PRO A 179 0.94 14.12 -18.52
C PRO A 179 1.11 12.84 -19.33
N VAL A 180 1.69 11.78 -18.72
CA VAL A 180 1.89 10.48 -19.37
C VAL A 180 0.55 9.81 -19.63
N LEU A 181 -0.30 9.72 -18.61
CA LEU A 181 -1.65 9.14 -18.71
C LEU A 181 -2.52 9.92 -19.69
N HIS A 182 -2.44 11.27 -19.69
CA HIS A 182 -3.14 12.11 -20.65
C HIS A 182 -2.70 11.81 -22.09
N SER A 183 -1.40 11.75 -22.35
CA SER A 183 -0.84 11.44 -23.67
C SER A 183 -1.22 10.02 -24.14
N GLU A 184 -1.16 9.03 -23.25
CA GLU A 184 -1.60 7.67 -23.54
C GLU A 184 -3.09 7.60 -23.89
N GLY A 185 -3.94 8.28 -23.11
CA GLY A 185 -5.36 8.42 -23.40
C GLY A 185 -5.60 9.04 -24.78
N ASN A 186 -4.91 10.14 -25.09
CA ASN A 186 -5.03 10.81 -26.39
C ASN A 186 -4.65 9.87 -27.55
N ARG A 187 -3.58 9.07 -27.39
CA ARG A 187 -3.16 8.07 -28.38
C ARG A 187 -4.22 6.97 -28.58
N LEU A 188 -4.90 6.56 -27.52
CA LEU A 188 -5.98 5.56 -27.58
C LEU A 188 -7.24 6.12 -28.26
N VAL A 189 -7.58 7.39 -28.00
CA VAL A 189 -8.66 8.09 -28.72
C VAL A 189 -8.41 8.12 -30.22
N LEU A 190 -7.18 8.43 -30.67
CA LEU A 190 -6.82 8.40 -32.09
C LEU A 190 -7.00 7.01 -32.74
N ARG A 191 -6.95 5.95 -31.93
CA ARG A 191 -7.19 4.56 -32.37
C ARG A 191 -8.65 4.13 -32.21
N ARG A 192 -9.53 5.04 -31.77
CA ARG A 192 -10.94 4.79 -31.43
C ARG A 192 -11.13 3.75 -30.32
N ASP A 193 -10.13 3.55 -29.48
CA ASP A 193 -10.22 2.70 -28.30
C ASP A 193 -10.69 3.52 -27.09
N PHE A 194 -11.96 3.92 -27.14
CA PHE A 194 -12.53 4.86 -26.18
C PHE A 194 -12.61 4.29 -24.77
N LYS A 195 -12.81 2.97 -24.62
CA LYS A 195 -12.88 2.31 -23.31
C LYS A 195 -11.55 2.38 -22.59
N GLN A 196 -10.44 2.05 -23.27
CA GLN A 196 -9.12 2.16 -22.64
C GLN A 196 -8.69 3.62 -22.46
N ALA A 197 -9.04 4.51 -23.39
CA ALA A 197 -8.79 5.94 -23.24
C ALA A 197 -9.48 6.53 -22.00
N ALA A 198 -10.77 6.22 -21.81
CA ALA A 198 -11.54 6.64 -20.63
C ALA A 198 -10.87 6.20 -19.33
N ALA A 199 -10.44 4.93 -19.25
CA ALA A 199 -9.72 4.42 -18.08
C ALA A 199 -8.43 5.21 -17.77
N LYS A 200 -7.68 5.63 -18.79
CA LYS A 200 -6.45 6.43 -18.62
C LYS A 200 -6.75 7.84 -18.12
N TYR A 201 -7.79 8.49 -18.64
CA TYR A 201 -8.21 9.81 -18.14
C TYR A 201 -8.71 9.73 -16.71
N GLN A 202 -9.50 8.71 -16.37
CA GLN A 202 -9.99 8.50 -15.02
C GLN A 202 -8.84 8.30 -14.01
N GLU A 203 -7.84 7.50 -14.38
CA GLU A 203 -6.63 7.31 -13.55
C GLU A 203 -5.89 8.64 -13.30
N ALA A 204 -5.74 9.48 -14.32
CA ALA A 204 -5.14 10.80 -14.18
C ALA A 204 -5.97 11.74 -13.29
N VAL A 205 -7.31 11.70 -13.42
CA VAL A 205 -8.22 12.47 -12.55
C VAL A 205 -8.10 12.03 -11.10
N ILE A 206 -8.01 10.72 -10.82
CA ILE A 206 -7.84 10.19 -9.45
C ILE A 206 -6.51 10.68 -8.86
N CYS A 207 -5.42 10.70 -9.64
CA CYS A 207 -4.14 11.28 -9.20
C CYS A 207 -4.31 12.72 -8.70
N LEU A 208 -4.97 13.58 -9.49
CA LEU A 208 -5.16 14.99 -9.18
C LEU A 208 -6.16 15.23 -8.03
N ARG A 209 -7.28 14.52 -8.01
CA ARG A 209 -8.30 14.61 -6.94
C ARG A 209 -7.72 14.18 -5.59
N ASN A 210 -6.85 13.17 -5.57
CA ASN A 210 -6.11 12.78 -4.36
C ASN A 210 -5.16 13.86 -3.84
N LEU A 211 -4.58 14.68 -4.72
CA LEU A 211 -3.78 15.83 -4.32
C LEU A 211 -4.67 16.97 -3.82
N GLN A 212 -5.78 17.24 -4.51
CA GLN A 212 -6.73 18.28 -4.10
C GLN A 212 -7.34 18.02 -2.72
N ALA A 213 -7.59 16.76 -2.35
CA ALA A 213 -8.10 16.41 -1.02
C ALA A 213 -7.16 16.86 0.13
N LYS A 214 -5.88 17.13 -0.17
CA LYS A 214 -4.88 17.65 0.78
C LYS A 214 -4.73 19.17 0.75
N GLU A 215 -5.34 19.84 -0.23
CA GLU A 215 -5.28 21.30 -0.41
C GLU A 215 -6.62 21.91 0.03
N LYS A 216 -6.59 23.14 0.54
CA LYS A 216 -7.83 23.81 0.95
C LYS A 216 -8.63 24.22 -0.30
N PRO A 217 -9.95 23.90 -0.36
CA PRO A 217 -10.78 24.28 -1.50
C PRO A 217 -10.67 25.77 -1.82
N TRP A 218 -10.65 26.11 -3.10
CA TRP A 218 -10.61 27.48 -3.63
C TRP A 218 -9.32 28.28 -3.39
N GLU A 219 -8.30 27.69 -2.78
CA GLU A 219 -6.97 28.32 -2.70
C GLU A 219 -6.15 28.05 -3.97
N ASP A 220 -5.10 28.85 -4.19
CA ASP A 220 -4.28 28.80 -5.41
C ASP A 220 -3.76 27.39 -5.74
N GLY A 221 -3.36 26.63 -4.73
CA GLY A 221 -2.90 25.24 -4.91
C GLY A 221 -4.00 24.31 -5.42
N TRP A 222 -5.22 24.45 -4.86
CA TRP A 222 -6.38 23.67 -5.27
C TRP A 222 -6.87 24.06 -6.67
N LEU A 223 -6.91 25.36 -6.98
CA LEU A 223 -7.33 25.89 -8.27
C LEU A 223 -6.37 25.47 -9.41
N LYS A 224 -5.06 25.44 -9.14
CA LYS A 224 -4.06 24.91 -10.08
C LYS A 224 -4.27 23.44 -10.39
N LEU A 225 -4.68 22.64 -9.40
CA LEU A 225 -5.01 21.24 -9.64
C LEU A 225 -6.34 21.10 -10.39
N GLU A 226 -7.34 21.94 -10.09
CA GLU A 226 -8.64 21.91 -10.78
C GLU A 226 -8.49 22.21 -12.27
N SER A 227 -7.64 23.19 -12.63
CA SER A 227 -7.39 23.52 -14.03
C SER A 227 -6.74 22.38 -14.82
N LEU A 228 -6.04 21.46 -14.14
CA LEU A 228 -5.52 20.22 -14.74
C LEU A 228 -6.59 19.12 -14.81
N VAL A 229 -7.52 19.06 -13.85
CA VAL A 229 -8.60 18.07 -13.82
C VAL A 229 -9.61 18.31 -14.94
N THR A 230 -10.05 19.55 -15.13
CA THR A 230 -11.09 19.91 -16.10
C THR A 230 -10.87 19.33 -17.51
N PRO A 231 -9.71 19.51 -18.18
CA PRO A 231 -9.50 18.95 -19.52
C PRO A 231 -9.51 17.41 -19.54
N LEU A 232 -9.07 16.75 -18.47
CA LEU A 232 -9.10 15.29 -18.37
C LEU A 232 -10.53 14.76 -18.22
N VAL A 233 -11.35 15.43 -17.40
CA VAL A 233 -12.78 15.08 -17.25
C VAL A 233 -13.53 15.32 -18.55
N LEU A 234 -13.23 16.39 -19.29
CA LEU A 234 -13.84 16.64 -20.61
C LEU A 234 -13.42 15.57 -21.63
N ASN A 235 -12.15 15.18 -21.64
CA ASN A 235 -11.68 14.08 -22.50
C ASN A 235 -12.31 12.72 -22.12
N TYR A 236 -12.53 12.48 -20.83
CA TYR A 236 -13.29 11.33 -20.35
C TYR A 236 -14.74 11.35 -20.83
N CYS A 237 -15.43 12.48 -20.65
CA CYS A 237 -16.80 12.66 -21.12
C CYS A 237 -16.91 12.45 -22.64
N GLN A 238 -15.93 12.92 -23.41
CA GLN A 238 -15.90 12.66 -24.85
C GLN A 238 -15.82 11.16 -25.16
N CYS A 239 -15.00 10.39 -24.40
CA CYS A 239 -14.95 8.94 -24.57
C CYS A 239 -16.28 8.27 -24.21
N GLN A 240 -16.92 8.71 -23.13
CA GLN A 240 -18.21 8.18 -22.70
C GLN A 240 -19.32 8.49 -23.71
N LEU A 241 -19.29 9.66 -24.34
CA LEU A 241 -20.21 10.02 -25.41
C LEU A 241 -20.09 9.07 -26.61
N GLU A 242 -18.87 8.72 -27.01
CA GLU A 242 -18.59 7.76 -28.10
C GLU A 242 -19.00 6.32 -27.74
N LEU A 243 -19.02 5.99 -26.45
CA LEU A 243 -19.47 4.70 -25.93
C LEU A 243 -21.00 4.62 -25.71
N GLY A 244 -21.70 5.75 -25.78
CA GLY A 244 -23.15 5.83 -25.54
C GLY A 244 -23.55 5.96 -24.07
N GLU A 245 -22.60 6.25 -23.18
CA GLU A 245 -22.82 6.39 -21.73
C GLU A 245 -23.27 7.81 -21.36
N TYR A 246 -24.44 8.21 -21.87
CA TYR A 246 -24.90 9.61 -21.84
C TYR A 246 -25.18 10.14 -20.42
N TYR A 247 -25.59 9.28 -19.49
CA TYR A 247 -25.88 9.70 -18.11
C TYR A 247 -24.65 10.23 -17.39
N GLU A 248 -23.52 9.52 -17.53
CA GLU A 248 -22.26 9.89 -16.90
C GLU A 248 -21.70 11.19 -17.50
N VAL A 249 -21.86 11.39 -18.81
CA VAL A 249 -21.52 12.65 -19.48
C VAL A 249 -22.33 13.81 -18.91
N LEU A 250 -23.65 13.64 -18.77
CA LEU A 250 -24.52 14.70 -18.24
C LEU A 250 -24.17 15.07 -16.80
N GLU A 251 -23.91 14.07 -15.95
CA GLU A 251 -23.52 14.29 -14.56
C GLU A 251 -22.24 15.13 -14.46
N HIS A 252 -21.16 14.67 -15.10
CA HIS A 252 -19.86 15.34 -15.01
C HIS A 252 -19.85 16.72 -15.67
N THR A 253 -20.47 16.88 -16.84
CA THR A 253 -20.51 18.18 -17.52
C THR A 253 -21.38 19.20 -16.78
N THR A 254 -22.49 18.76 -16.16
CA THR A 254 -23.32 19.63 -15.31
C THR A 254 -22.55 20.11 -14.09
N GLU A 255 -21.82 19.22 -13.41
CA GLU A 255 -20.99 19.58 -12.25
C GLU A 255 -19.91 20.60 -12.64
N LEU A 256 -19.23 20.39 -13.77
CA LEU A 256 -18.23 21.33 -14.28
C LEU A 256 -18.84 22.71 -14.57
N LEU A 257 -20.01 22.76 -15.21
CA LEU A 257 -20.70 24.02 -15.50
C LEU A 257 -21.15 24.75 -14.22
N GLN A 258 -21.61 24.01 -13.22
CA GLN A 258 -22.03 24.60 -11.93
C GLN A 258 -20.85 25.17 -11.14
N LYS A 259 -19.67 24.54 -11.22
CA LYS A 259 -18.45 25.03 -10.55
C LYS A 259 -17.88 26.33 -11.11
N HIS A 260 -18.22 26.65 -12.35
CA HIS A 260 -17.74 27.86 -13.05
C HIS A 260 -18.76 28.99 -13.10
N ASN A 261 -19.92 28.83 -12.44
CA ASN A 261 -20.91 29.88 -12.20
C ASN A 261 -20.80 30.40 -10.75
#